data_AF-A0A1I3UPR0-F1
#
_entry.id   AF-A0A1I3UPR0-F1
#
_cell.length_a   1.000
_cell.length_b   1.000
_cell.length_c   1.000
_cell.angle_alpha   90.00
_cell.angle_beta   90.00
_cell.angle_gamma   90.00
#
_symmetry.space_group_name_H-M   'P 1'
#
loop_
_entity.id
_entity.type
_entity.pdbx_description
1 polymer ?
#
loop_
_entity_poly.entity_id
_entity_poly.type
_entity_poly.pdbx_seq_one_letter_code
_entity_poly.pdbx_strand_id
1 'polypeptide(L)'
;MPRHAETEFARRLGAEIRSRRLARGMSLRALAKQLHLSGHGSLVDYELGRRIPPENLVEGCERVFEITDGALRNLREKALAERANVEVERLLRPQEAAPEPEPVAPRWTTRRRVVAAGAVAALVAAGVGIGVWQGGGHGAPAESSTTPPRPVQFGFEDGTQRWSPLWGGKLLDAVATQVVAYEGKRSLQLVSTGLSNENKDKAIGVTHGLETLKPGMRVSLRLRVPAPQKASVRFFAYDSRSQVHWAPETPIGGEAALPEDGGWQRYDWTVPGVDVVHAIGVEIYQWTEEPVIIYVDAVSW
;
A
#
# COMPACT_ATOMS: atom_id res chain seq x y z
N MET A 1 -31.83 -8.59 -6.59
CA MET A 1 -30.83 -7.65 -7.13
C MET A 1 -30.52 -6.63 -6.05
N PRO A 2 -29.36 -6.71 -5.37
CA PRO A 2 -29.03 -5.73 -4.34
C PRO A 2 -28.70 -4.41 -5.02
N ARG A 3 -29.39 -3.33 -4.65
CA ARG A 3 -29.02 -1.95 -5.01
C ARG A 3 -27.60 -1.72 -4.48
N HIS A 4 -26.62 -1.57 -5.36
CA HIS A 4 -25.29 -1.10 -4.97
C HIS A 4 -25.48 0.16 -4.13
N ALA A 5 -24.94 0.17 -2.91
CA ALA A 5 -24.93 1.37 -2.09
C ALA A 5 -24.24 2.47 -2.90
N GLU A 6 -25.02 3.43 -3.38
CA GLU A 6 -24.54 4.54 -4.20
C GLU A 6 -23.73 5.47 -3.29
N THR A 7 -22.41 5.33 -3.35
CA THR A 7 -21.43 6.18 -2.65
C THR A 7 -21.68 7.66 -2.97
N GLU A 8 -21.84 8.48 -1.94
CA GLU A 8 -22.15 9.91 -2.01
C GLU A 8 -21.14 10.67 -2.88
N PHE A 9 -19.85 10.40 -2.73
CA PHE A 9 -18.79 11.05 -3.48
C PHE A 9 -18.78 10.64 -4.96
N ALA A 10 -19.21 9.42 -5.31
CA ALA A 10 -19.36 9.03 -6.72
C ALA A 10 -20.50 9.79 -7.40
N ARG A 11 -21.63 9.99 -6.69
CA ARG A 11 -22.74 10.82 -7.18
C ARG A 11 -22.34 12.28 -7.31
N ARG A 12 -21.60 12.82 -6.33
CA ARG A 12 -21.08 14.20 -6.38
C ARG A 12 -20.09 14.40 -7.53
N LEU A 13 -19.19 13.46 -7.75
CA LEU A 13 -18.27 13.47 -8.90
C LEU A 13 -19.04 13.45 -10.23
N GLY A 14 -20.00 12.53 -10.36
CA GLY A 14 -20.85 12.44 -11.56
C GLY A 14 -21.65 13.71 -11.82
N ALA A 15 -22.25 14.29 -10.78
CA ALA A 15 -22.99 15.54 -10.86
C ALA A 15 -22.11 16.73 -11.26
N GLU A 16 -20.87 16.80 -10.76
CA GLU A 16 -19.93 17.85 -11.12
C GLU A 16 -19.51 17.77 -12.59
N ILE A 17 -19.19 16.56 -13.09
CA ILE A 17 -18.91 16.32 -14.51
C ILE A 17 -20.10 16.75 -15.38
N ARG A 18 -21.32 16.34 -14.99
CA ARG A 18 -22.55 16.70 -15.70
C ARG A 18 -22.80 18.22 -15.69
N SER A 19 -22.64 18.87 -14.55
CA SER A 19 -22.85 20.31 -14.38
C SER A 19 -21.92 21.09 -15.30
N ARG A 20 -20.63 20.77 -15.31
CA ARG A 20 -19.63 21.44 -16.15
C ARG A 20 -19.82 21.17 -17.63
N ARG A 21 -20.19 19.95 -18.00
CA ARG A 21 -20.56 19.61 -19.37
C ARG A 21 -21.74 20.45 -19.86
N LEU A 22 -22.79 20.56 -19.05
CA LEU A 22 -23.98 21.35 -19.40
C LEU A 22 -23.71 22.86 -19.43
N ALA A 23 -22.91 23.38 -18.50
CA ALA A 23 -22.49 24.78 -18.47
C ALA A 23 -21.74 25.19 -19.75
N ARG A 24 -21.00 24.25 -20.37
CA ARG A 24 -20.35 24.44 -21.67
C ARG A 24 -21.22 24.09 -22.88
N GLY A 25 -22.50 23.79 -22.70
CA GLY A 25 -23.41 23.43 -23.79
C GLY A 25 -23.05 22.11 -24.50
N MET A 26 -22.24 21.25 -23.89
CA MET A 26 -21.76 20.03 -24.51
C MET A 26 -22.78 18.88 -24.39
N SER A 27 -23.03 18.17 -25.48
CA SER A 27 -23.69 16.86 -25.43
C SER A 27 -22.73 15.78 -24.91
N LEU A 28 -23.27 14.66 -24.41
CA LEU A 28 -22.45 13.50 -24.00
C LEU A 28 -21.58 12.97 -25.15
N ARG A 29 -22.11 12.99 -26.39
CA ARG A 29 -21.36 12.60 -27.58
C ARG A 29 -20.21 13.57 -27.88
N ALA A 30 -20.42 14.87 -27.66
CA ALA A 30 -19.37 15.88 -27.83
C ALA A 30 -18.25 15.69 -26.79
N LEU A 31 -18.61 15.46 -25.52
CA LEU A 31 -17.64 15.16 -24.46
C LEU A 31 -16.85 13.88 -24.76
N ALA A 32 -17.54 12.78 -25.14
CA ALA A 32 -16.89 11.53 -25.51
C ALA A 32 -15.86 11.71 -26.63
N LYS A 33 -16.20 12.52 -27.65
CA LYS A 33 -15.28 12.84 -28.76
C LYS A 33 -14.04 13.59 -28.28
N GLN A 34 -14.18 14.55 -27.38
CA GLN A 34 -13.04 15.28 -26.82
C GLN A 34 -12.17 14.42 -25.89
N LEU A 35 -12.77 13.44 -25.23
CA LEU A 35 -12.06 12.45 -24.40
C LEU A 35 -11.48 11.28 -25.21
N HIS A 36 -11.57 11.32 -26.55
CA HIS A 36 -11.15 10.24 -27.46
C HIS A 36 -11.77 8.87 -27.13
N LEU A 37 -13.01 8.87 -26.63
CA LEU A 37 -13.75 7.64 -26.32
C LEU A 37 -14.54 7.16 -27.56
N SER A 38 -14.50 5.86 -27.83
CA SER A 38 -15.23 5.22 -28.93
C SER A 38 -16.75 5.17 -28.70
N GLY A 39 -17.21 5.35 -27.46
CA GLY A 39 -18.62 5.33 -27.08
C GLY A 39 -18.93 6.27 -25.91
N HIS A 40 -20.22 6.63 -25.77
CA HIS A 40 -20.71 7.59 -24.76
C HIS A 40 -21.59 6.95 -23.67
N GLY A 41 -21.86 5.63 -23.77
CA GLY A 41 -22.71 4.92 -22.81
C GLY A 41 -22.11 4.86 -21.40
N SER A 42 -20.78 4.66 -21.30
CA SER A 42 -20.08 4.65 -20.00
C SER A 42 -20.09 6.01 -19.30
N LEU A 43 -20.15 7.12 -20.05
CA LEU A 43 -20.24 8.46 -19.47
C LEU A 43 -21.57 8.68 -18.74
N VAL A 44 -22.67 8.08 -19.20
CA VAL A 44 -23.96 8.15 -18.51
C VAL A 44 -23.86 7.50 -17.12
N ASP A 45 -23.20 6.34 -17.03
CA ASP A 45 -23.03 5.64 -15.75
C ASP A 45 -22.13 6.43 -14.79
N TYR A 46 -21.14 7.16 -15.31
CA TYR A 46 -20.30 8.04 -14.50
C TYR A 46 -21.05 9.28 -14.03
N GLU A 47 -21.82 9.95 -14.89
CA GLU A 47 -22.60 11.15 -14.52
C GLU A 47 -23.72 10.85 -13.52
N LEU A 48 -24.27 9.63 -13.56
CA LEU A 48 -25.25 9.16 -12.59
C LEU A 48 -24.61 8.63 -11.29
N GLY A 49 -23.27 8.59 -11.20
CA GLY A 49 -22.56 8.07 -10.03
C GLY A 49 -22.67 6.55 -9.84
N ARG A 50 -23.17 5.82 -10.85
CA ARG A 50 -23.32 4.35 -10.81
C ARG A 50 -21.97 3.65 -10.89
N ARG A 51 -20.99 4.29 -11.52
CA ARG A 51 -19.62 3.82 -11.62
C ARG A 51 -18.67 4.98 -11.34
N ILE A 52 -17.53 4.69 -10.73
CA ILE A 52 -16.47 5.69 -10.54
C ILE A 52 -15.63 5.71 -11.82
N PRO A 53 -15.47 6.88 -12.48
CA PRO A 53 -14.66 6.97 -13.69
C PRO A 53 -13.18 6.64 -13.43
N PRO A 54 -12.49 6.03 -14.41
CA PRO A 54 -11.06 5.78 -14.31
C PRO A 54 -10.28 7.09 -14.37
N GLU A 55 -9.05 7.07 -13.88
CA GLU A 55 -8.23 8.26 -13.67
C GLU A 55 -7.98 9.05 -14.95
N ASN A 56 -7.56 8.38 -16.01
CA ASN A 56 -7.34 8.96 -17.33
C ASN A 56 -8.57 9.70 -17.88
N LEU A 57 -9.78 9.22 -17.54
CA LEU A 57 -11.02 9.89 -17.93
C LEU A 57 -11.25 11.17 -17.12
N VAL A 58 -10.99 11.12 -15.81
CA VAL A 58 -11.09 12.29 -14.93
C VAL A 58 -10.08 13.37 -15.33
N GLU A 59 -8.84 12.98 -15.63
CA GLU A 59 -7.82 13.90 -16.16
C GLU A 59 -8.21 14.50 -17.51
N GLY A 60 -8.77 13.68 -18.39
CA GLY A 60 -9.33 14.15 -19.65
C GLY A 60 -10.44 15.17 -19.42
N CYS A 61 -11.35 14.92 -18.46
CA CYS A 61 -12.41 15.86 -18.09
C CYS A 61 -11.84 17.16 -17.51
N GLU A 62 -10.85 17.10 -16.63
CA GLU A 62 -10.20 18.31 -16.09
C GLU A 62 -9.56 19.15 -17.20
N ARG A 63 -8.90 18.50 -18.16
CA ARG A 63 -8.32 19.19 -19.33
C ARG A 63 -9.39 19.83 -20.21
N VAL A 64 -10.44 19.09 -20.56
CA VAL A 64 -11.57 19.57 -21.37
C VAL A 64 -12.30 20.70 -20.65
N PHE A 65 -12.37 20.63 -19.32
CA PHE A 65 -13.05 21.62 -18.52
C PHE A 65 -12.15 22.74 -18.00
N GLU A 66 -10.87 22.77 -18.38
CA GLU A 66 -9.87 23.77 -17.96
C GLU A 66 -9.79 23.91 -16.43
N ILE A 67 -9.83 22.78 -15.73
CA ILE A 67 -9.73 22.68 -14.28
C ILE A 67 -8.27 22.42 -13.93
N THR A 68 -7.65 23.32 -13.17
CA THR A 68 -6.22 23.23 -12.80
C THR A 68 -5.99 22.85 -11.34
N ASP A 69 -7.02 22.87 -10.50
CA ASP A 69 -6.95 22.63 -9.06
C ASP A 69 -7.11 21.16 -8.66
N GLY A 70 -7.29 20.25 -9.64
CA GLY A 70 -7.46 18.82 -9.38
C GLY A 70 -8.79 18.47 -8.70
N ALA A 71 -9.79 19.34 -8.73
CA ALA A 71 -11.05 19.14 -8.01
C ALA A 71 -11.77 17.82 -8.35
N LEU A 72 -11.73 17.36 -9.61
CA LEU A 72 -12.39 16.12 -10.00
C LEU A 72 -11.58 14.89 -9.57
N ARG A 73 -10.25 14.96 -9.61
CA ARG A 73 -9.38 13.91 -9.06
C ARG A 73 -9.57 13.75 -7.56
N ASN A 74 -9.63 14.86 -6.82
CA ASN A 74 -9.95 14.86 -5.39
C ASN A 74 -11.32 14.21 -5.08
N LEU A 75 -12.35 14.50 -5.89
CA LEU A 75 -13.67 13.87 -5.73
C LEU A 75 -13.64 12.38 -6.08
N ARG A 76 -12.84 11.97 -7.06
CA ARG A 76 -12.63 10.55 -7.40
C ARG A 76 -11.95 9.80 -6.27
N GLU A 77 -10.91 10.36 -5.67
CA GLU A 77 -10.22 9.77 -4.53
C GLU A 77 -11.18 9.56 -3.36
N LYS A 78 -11.99 10.58 -3.01
CA LYS A 78 -13.02 10.46 -1.97
C LYS A 78 -14.07 9.40 -2.31
N ALA A 79 -14.47 9.28 -3.58
CA ALA A 79 -15.40 8.23 -4.03
C ALA A 79 -14.80 6.82 -3.93
N LEU A 80 -13.51 6.66 -4.22
CA LEU A 80 -12.80 5.39 -4.07
C LEU A 80 -12.63 5.02 -2.59
N ALA A 81 -12.29 5.99 -1.74
CA ALA A 81 -12.19 5.80 -0.29
C ALA A 81 -13.54 5.41 0.32
N GLU A 82 -14.62 6.10 -0.03
CA GLU A 82 -15.96 5.76 0.44
C GLU A 82 -16.40 4.36 -0.02
N ARG A 83 -16.12 4.01 -1.28
CA ARG A 83 -16.43 2.67 -1.81
C ARG A 83 -15.62 1.58 -1.12
N ALA A 84 -14.36 1.86 -0.79
CA ALA A 84 -13.52 0.96 -0.01
C ALA A 84 -14.11 0.77 1.39
N ASN A 85 -14.50 1.85 2.07
CA ASN A 85 -15.09 1.81 3.40
C ASN A 85 -16.40 1.00 3.42
N VAL A 86 -17.29 1.18 2.45
CA VAL A 86 -18.54 0.40 2.34
C VAL A 86 -18.27 -1.10 2.14
N GLU A 87 -17.25 -1.44 1.36
CA GLU A 87 -16.88 -2.84 1.15
C GLU A 87 -16.23 -3.45 2.40
N VAL A 88 -15.40 -2.68 3.11
CA VAL A 88 -14.83 -3.06 4.41
C VAL A 88 -15.94 -3.28 5.44
N GLU A 89 -16.89 -2.35 5.58
CA GLU A 89 -18.05 -2.51 6.46
C GLU A 89 -18.89 -3.74 6.10
N ARG A 90 -19.02 -4.06 4.80
CA ARG A 90 -19.73 -5.26 4.35
C ARG A 90 -18.99 -6.54 4.74
N LEU A 91 -17.66 -6.55 4.64
CA LEU A 91 -16.83 -7.71 4.98
C LEU A 91 -16.68 -7.89 6.49
N LEU A 92 -16.68 -6.79 7.25
CA LEU A 92 -16.60 -6.79 8.71
C LEU A 92 -17.96 -6.99 9.38
N ARG A 93 -19.07 -6.81 8.65
CA ARG A 93 -20.41 -7.14 9.16
C ARG A 93 -20.40 -8.63 9.53
N PRO A 94 -20.64 -8.99 10.80
CA PRO A 94 -20.80 -10.38 11.19
C PRO A 94 -21.83 -11.00 10.26
N GLN A 95 -21.45 -12.10 9.62
CA GLN A 95 -22.35 -12.86 8.80
C GLN A 95 -23.43 -13.39 9.73
N GLU A 96 -24.53 -12.65 9.86
CA GLU A 96 -25.74 -13.09 10.53
C GLU A 96 -26.06 -14.43 9.88
N ALA A 97 -25.90 -15.49 10.68
CA ALA A 97 -25.86 -16.85 10.20
C ALA A 97 -27.03 -17.05 9.24
N ALA A 98 -26.71 -17.38 7.98
CA ALA A 98 -27.72 -17.95 7.11
C ALA A 98 -28.40 -19.07 7.90
N PRO A 99 -29.74 -19.15 7.93
CA PRO A 99 -30.43 -20.20 8.67
C PRO A 99 -29.82 -21.53 8.26
N GLU A 100 -29.29 -22.26 9.25
CA GLU A 100 -28.68 -23.58 9.04
C GLU A 100 -29.61 -24.40 8.14
N PRO A 101 -29.11 -25.02 7.06
CA PRO A 101 -29.91 -26.00 6.35
C PRO A 101 -30.25 -27.12 7.34
N GLU A 102 -31.54 -27.40 7.53
CA GLU A 102 -32.01 -28.49 8.38
C GLU A 102 -31.22 -29.77 8.10
N PRO A 103 -30.83 -30.54 9.14
CA PRO A 103 -30.03 -31.73 8.96
C PRO A 103 -30.81 -32.77 8.17
N VAL A 104 -30.42 -32.97 6.91
CA VAL A 104 -30.88 -34.10 6.10
C VAL A 104 -30.35 -35.38 6.74
N ALA A 105 -31.24 -36.17 7.32
CA ALA A 105 -30.91 -37.41 8.02
C ALA A 105 -30.05 -38.35 7.14
N PRO A 106 -29.01 -39.00 7.70
CA PRO A 106 -28.16 -39.91 6.94
C PRO A 106 -28.91 -41.18 6.57
N ARG A 107 -29.05 -41.43 5.27
CA ARG A 107 -29.46 -42.72 4.72
C ARG A 107 -28.31 -43.71 4.84
N TRP A 108 -28.55 -44.76 5.61
CA TRP A 108 -27.62 -45.87 5.85
C TRP A 108 -27.32 -46.64 4.57
N THR A 109 -26.04 -46.81 4.25
CA THR A 109 -25.59 -47.92 3.40
C THR A 109 -24.45 -48.66 4.10
N THR A 110 -24.80 -49.88 4.51
CA THR A 110 -23.94 -50.87 5.13
C THR A 110 -22.94 -51.39 4.10
N ARG A 111 -21.63 -51.37 4.40
CA ARG A 111 -20.75 -52.58 4.41
C ARG A 111 -19.25 -52.27 4.65
N ARG A 112 -18.76 -52.93 5.72
CA ARG A 112 -17.45 -53.60 5.95
C ARG A 112 -16.21 -52.70 6.04
N ARG A 113 -15.64 -52.55 7.27
CA ARG A 113 -14.51 -53.32 7.88
C ARG A 113 -13.22 -53.16 7.07
N VAL A 114 -12.13 -52.58 7.59
CA VAL A 114 -11.05 -53.19 8.42
C VAL A 114 -10.26 -52.03 9.09
N VAL A 115 -10.17 -51.90 10.42
CA VAL A 115 -9.08 -52.26 11.39
C VAL A 115 -7.69 -51.66 11.16
N ALA A 116 -7.13 -51.14 12.28
CA ALA A 116 -5.73 -50.86 12.67
C ALA A 116 -5.43 -49.34 12.80
N ALA A 117 -5.23 -48.73 13.97
CA ALA A 117 -4.43 -49.01 15.18
C ALA A 117 -2.90 -48.82 14.99
N GLY A 118 -2.34 -47.91 15.80
CA GLY A 118 -0.91 -47.75 16.08
C GLY A 118 -0.23 -46.62 15.28
N ALA A 119 0.76 -45.88 15.78
CA ALA A 119 1.36 -45.74 17.10
C ALA A 119 2.29 -44.50 17.05
N VAL A 120 2.60 -43.96 18.23
CA VAL A 120 3.58 -42.91 18.53
C VAL A 120 5.01 -43.35 18.16
N ALA A 121 5.88 -42.42 17.71
CA ALA A 121 7.27 -42.27 18.21
C ALA A 121 8.03 -41.11 17.54
N ALA A 122 8.70 -40.34 18.38
CA ALA A 122 9.71 -39.33 18.05
C ALA A 122 11.02 -39.97 17.58
N LEU A 123 11.85 -39.21 16.84
CA LEU A 123 13.30 -39.38 16.82
C LEU A 123 14.01 -38.04 16.59
N VAL A 124 15.03 -37.81 17.43
CA VAL A 124 15.97 -36.69 17.47
C VAL A 124 17.30 -37.13 16.83
N ALA A 125 18.08 -36.13 16.41
CA ALA A 125 19.52 -36.12 16.07
C ALA A 125 19.88 -36.53 14.63
N ALA A 126 20.91 -35.99 13.97
CA ALA A 126 21.81 -34.84 14.10
C ALA A 126 22.71 -34.85 12.83
N GLY A 127 23.30 -33.73 12.44
CA GLY A 127 24.32 -33.66 11.37
C GLY A 127 24.51 -32.22 10.86
N VAL A 128 25.27 -31.38 11.56
CA VAL A 128 26.68 -31.06 11.28
C VAL A 128 26.89 -30.37 9.92
N GLY A 129 27.15 -29.07 9.99
CA GLY A 129 27.64 -28.23 8.90
C GLY A 129 28.18 -26.92 9.48
N ILE A 130 29.38 -27.00 10.05
CA ILE A 130 30.13 -25.89 10.66
C ILE A 130 30.63 -24.96 9.56
N GLY A 131 30.25 -23.68 9.64
CA GLY A 131 30.83 -22.57 8.88
C GLY A 131 31.09 -21.42 9.85
N VAL A 132 32.30 -21.42 10.41
CA VAL A 132 32.82 -20.44 11.37
C VAL A 132 33.01 -19.08 10.70
N TRP A 133 32.42 -18.02 11.28
CA TRP A 133 33.03 -16.68 11.32
C TRP A 133 32.91 -16.16 12.76
N GLN A 134 34.01 -16.25 13.49
CA GLN A 134 34.23 -15.59 14.78
C GLN A 134 35.22 -14.45 14.59
N GLY A 135 34.98 -13.34 15.29
CA GLY A 135 35.96 -12.31 15.59
C GLY A 135 35.37 -10.90 15.42
N GLY A 136 35.09 -10.13 16.47
CA GLY A 136 35.32 -10.34 17.89
C GLY A 136 34.64 -9.23 18.68
N GLY A 137 34.22 -9.54 19.90
CA GLY A 137 33.88 -8.52 20.89
C GLY A 137 35.16 -7.85 21.36
N HIS A 138 35.20 -6.51 21.28
CA HIS A 138 36.00 -5.63 22.12
C HIS A 138 35.08 -4.50 22.57
N GLY A 139 35.30 -4.05 23.80
CA GLY A 139 34.38 -3.30 24.63
C GLY A 139 33.70 -2.10 24.00
N ALA A 140 32.53 -1.78 24.56
CA ALA A 140 31.86 -0.52 24.36
C ALA A 140 32.82 0.67 24.51
N PRO A 141 32.80 1.62 23.56
CA PRO A 141 32.74 3.01 23.89
C PRO A 141 31.30 3.48 23.72
N ALA A 142 30.80 4.21 24.71
CA ALA A 142 29.64 5.05 24.51
C ALA A 142 29.93 5.99 23.33
N GLU A 143 29.29 5.76 22.18
CA GLU A 143 29.33 6.70 21.06
C GLU A 143 28.56 7.95 21.46
N SER A 144 29.28 8.88 22.07
CA SER A 144 28.93 10.29 22.07
C SER A 144 29.09 10.81 20.65
N SER A 145 28.05 10.65 19.83
CA SER A 145 27.96 11.34 18.54
C SER A 145 27.25 12.68 18.75
N THR A 146 28.05 13.72 18.99
CA THR A 146 27.64 15.14 19.01
C THR A 146 27.38 15.69 17.60
N THR A 147 26.67 14.93 16.77
CA THR A 147 25.99 15.49 15.60
C THR A 147 24.57 15.80 16.08
N PRO A 148 24.06 17.05 15.97
CA PRO A 148 22.66 17.29 16.28
C PRO A 148 21.82 16.31 15.46
N PRO A 149 20.83 15.61 16.07
CA PRO A 149 19.99 14.68 15.33
C PRO A 149 19.40 15.44 14.14
N ARG A 150 19.53 14.87 12.92
CA ARG A 150 18.90 15.48 11.75
C ARG A 150 17.41 15.64 12.05
N PRO A 151 16.80 16.78 11.70
CA PRO A 151 15.39 16.98 11.96
C PRO A 151 14.61 15.90 11.23
N VAL A 152 13.84 15.16 12.01
CA VAL A 152 12.88 14.19 11.48
C VAL A 152 11.87 14.95 10.65
N GLN A 153 11.67 14.47 9.44
CA GLN A 153 10.71 15.02 8.49
C GLN A 153 9.36 14.33 8.65
N PHE A 154 9.37 13.01 8.89
CA PHE A 154 8.16 12.22 9.15
C PHE A 154 8.35 11.27 10.34
N GLY A 155 7.64 11.57 11.44
CA GLY A 155 7.51 10.72 12.63
C GLY A 155 6.08 10.26 12.90
N PHE A 156 5.15 10.53 11.98
CA PHE A 156 3.77 10.01 11.97
C PHE A 156 2.90 10.37 13.20
N GLU A 157 3.27 11.41 13.94
CA GLU A 157 2.51 11.92 15.08
C GLU A 157 1.14 12.48 14.65
N ASP A 158 1.08 13.09 13.47
CA ASP A 158 -0.14 13.67 12.88
C ASP A 158 -0.65 12.83 11.69
N GLY A 159 -1.07 11.60 12.00
CA GLY A 159 -1.59 10.68 11.00
C GLY A 159 -0.51 10.15 10.07
N THR A 160 -0.88 9.77 8.84
CA THR A 160 0.09 9.21 7.88
C THR A 160 1.04 10.26 7.29
N GLN A 161 0.85 11.54 7.60
CA GLN A 161 1.63 12.65 7.04
C GLN A 161 1.75 12.60 5.51
N ARG A 162 0.63 12.24 4.85
CA ARG A 162 0.50 12.08 3.39
C ARG A 162 1.31 10.93 2.80
N TRP A 163 1.85 10.03 3.61
CA TRP A 163 2.27 8.73 3.11
C TRP A 163 1.05 7.94 2.70
N SER A 164 1.07 7.44 1.46
CA SER A 164 -0.03 6.70 0.85
C SER A 164 0.48 5.68 -0.15
N PRO A 165 -0.31 4.62 -0.44
CA PRO A 165 0.05 3.68 -1.50
C PRO A 165 0.26 4.40 -2.83
N LEU A 166 1.42 4.21 -3.46
CA LEU A 166 1.74 4.75 -4.79
C LEU A 166 1.39 3.74 -5.90
N TRP A 167 1.62 2.46 -5.65
CA TRP A 167 1.12 1.34 -6.46
C TRP A 167 0.85 0.11 -5.58
N GLY A 168 0.20 -0.90 -6.16
CA GLY A 168 -0.33 -2.05 -5.41
C GLY A 168 -1.73 -1.83 -4.83
N GLY A 169 -2.15 -0.57 -4.65
CA GLY A 169 -3.54 -0.19 -4.36
C GLY A 169 -4.12 -0.95 -3.16
N LYS A 170 -5.13 -1.79 -3.41
CA LYS A 170 -5.84 -2.59 -2.39
C LYS A 170 -4.98 -3.64 -1.66
N LEU A 171 -3.76 -3.89 -2.14
CA LEU A 171 -2.83 -4.86 -1.57
C LEU A 171 -1.91 -4.25 -0.51
N LEU A 172 -2.08 -2.97 -0.20
CA LEU A 172 -1.28 -2.26 0.79
C LEU A 172 -2.14 -1.23 1.53
N ASP A 173 -2.32 -1.46 2.82
CA ASP A 173 -2.94 -0.50 3.73
C ASP A 173 -1.86 0.21 4.56
N ALA A 174 -2.11 1.48 4.87
CA ALA A 174 -1.19 2.31 5.64
C ALA A 174 -1.95 3.16 6.66
N VAL A 175 -1.61 3.03 7.93
CA VAL A 175 -2.27 3.74 9.03
C VAL A 175 -1.24 4.21 10.05
N ALA A 176 -1.44 5.41 10.61
CA ALA A 176 -0.69 5.81 11.79
C ALA A 176 -1.22 5.04 13.00
N THR A 177 -0.31 4.45 13.77
CA THR A 177 -0.64 3.56 14.89
C THR A 177 0.12 3.95 16.15
N GLN A 178 -0.40 3.55 17.30
CA GLN A 178 0.27 3.70 18.61
C GLN A 178 0.80 2.35 19.15
N VAL A 179 0.75 1.29 18.35
CA VAL A 179 1.18 -0.06 18.75
C VAL A 179 2.68 -0.08 19.08
N VAL A 180 3.48 0.55 18.22
CA VAL A 180 4.93 0.74 18.41
C VAL A 180 5.31 2.10 17.82
N ALA A 181 6.38 2.68 18.36
CA ALA A 181 7.03 3.87 17.82
C ALA A 181 8.53 3.77 18.07
N TYR A 182 9.34 4.34 17.19
CA TYR A 182 10.77 4.54 17.42
C TYR A 182 10.97 5.85 18.20
N GLU A 183 10.26 6.89 17.80
CA GLU A 183 10.23 8.17 18.50
C GLU A 183 8.78 8.63 18.73
N GLY A 184 8.59 9.56 19.67
CA GLY A 184 7.25 10.06 19.96
C GLY A 184 6.31 8.95 20.47
N LYS A 185 5.11 8.88 19.89
CA LYS A 185 4.02 7.97 20.30
C LYS A 185 3.43 7.17 19.14
N ARG A 186 3.79 7.50 17.90
CA ARG A 186 3.18 6.87 16.72
C ARG A 186 4.24 6.42 15.72
N SER A 187 3.85 5.47 14.88
CA SER A 187 4.57 5.11 13.66
C SER A 187 3.58 4.82 12.55
N LEU A 188 4.06 4.71 11.31
CA LEU A 188 3.25 4.26 10.18
C LEU A 188 3.26 2.73 10.10
N GLN A 189 2.12 2.09 10.34
CA GLN A 189 1.93 0.68 10.09
C GLN A 189 1.50 0.44 8.65
N LEU A 190 2.23 -0.46 7.99
CA LEU A 190 1.94 -0.99 6.67
C LEU A 190 1.44 -2.42 6.81
N VAL A 191 0.35 -2.75 6.12
CA VAL A 191 -0.12 -4.12 5.99
C VAL A 191 -0.21 -4.45 4.51
N SER A 192 0.69 -5.29 4.03
CA SER A 192 0.68 -5.77 2.65
C SER A 192 0.07 -7.16 2.56
N THR A 193 -0.70 -7.41 1.50
CA THR A 193 -1.32 -8.72 1.25
C THR A 193 -1.04 -9.22 -0.16
N GLY A 194 -0.91 -10.54 -0.31
CA GLY A 194 -0.69 -11.22 -1.58
C GLY A 194 0.76 -11.21 -2.08
N LEU A 195 1.15 -12.19 -2.89
CA LEU A 195 2.54 -12.25 -3.38
C LEU A 195 2.88 -11.11 -4.33
N SER A 196 4.14 -10.66 -4.29
CA SER A 196 4.76 -9.78 -5.28
C SER A 196 5.09 -10.55 -6.57
N ASN A 197 4.84 -9.91 -7.71
CA ASN A 197 5.19 -10.35 -9.05
C ASN A 197 5.08 -9.16 -10.02
N GLU A 198 5.36 -9.37 -11.32
CA GLU A 198 5.44 -8.33 -12.36
C GLU A 198 4.31 -7.28 -12.37
N ASN A 199 3.14 -7.55 -11.79
CA ASN A 199 2.03 -6.58 -11.71
C ASN A 199 1.40 -6.44 -10.32
N LYS A 200 2.02 -7.00 -9.28
CA LYS A 200 1.48 -7.02 -7.91
C LYS A 200 2.41 -6.42 -6.87
N ASP A 201 3.50 -5.79 -7.27
CA ASP A 201 4.34 -5.04 -6.34
C ASP A 201 3.54 -3.91 -5.69
N LYS A 202 3.96 -3.53 -4.48
CA LYS A 202 3.23 -2.60 -3.64
C LYS A 202 4.22 -1.62 -3.07
N ALA A 203 3.92 -0.34 -3.16
CA ALA A 203 4.77 0.68 -2.57
C ALA A 203 3.97 1.71 -1.82
N ILE A 204 4.55 2.13 -0.70
CA ILE A 204 4.16 3.32 0.02
C ILE A 204 5.14 4.44 -0.33
N GLY A 205 4.64 5.66 -0.40
CA GLY A 205 5.52 6.81 -0.50
C GLY A 205 4.80 8.11 -0.20
N VAL A 206 5.54 9.20 -0.33
CA VAL A 206 5.08 10.56 -0.09
C VAL A 206 5.54 11.46 -1.22
N THR A 207 4.71 12.42 -1.59
CA THR A 207 4.95 13.40 -2.67
C THR A 207 5.05 14.85 -2.17
N HIS A 208 4.99 15.04 -0.85
CA HIS A 208 4.91 16.34 -0.18
C HIS A 208 6.00 16.47 0.88
N GLY A 209 6.40 17.69 1.21
CA GLY A 209 7.43 17.93 2.23
C GLY A 209 8.82 17.53 1.75
N LEU A 210 9.04 17.46 0.44
CA LEU A 210 10.30 17.03 -0.19
C LEU A 210 11.11 18.20 -0.75
N GLU A 211 10.70 19.45 -0.49
CA GLU A 211 11.23 20.66 -1.13
C GLU A 211 12.73 20.87 -0.89
N THR A 212 13.24 20.31 0.21
CA THR A 212 14.66 20.37 0.59
C THR A 212 15.46 19.15 0.16
N LEU A 213 14.80 18.07 -0.28
CA LEU A 213 15.44 16.82 -0.67
C LEU A 213 15.95 16.90 -2.11
N LYS A 214 17.20 16.49 -2.32
CA LYS A 214 17.89 16.58 -3.62
C LYS A 214 18.53 15.24 -4.00
N PRO A 215 18.74 14.99 -5.30
CA PRO A 215 19.56 13.87 -5.78
C PRO A 215 20.92 13.82 -5.05
N GLY A 216 21.36 12.62 -4.70
CA GLY A 216 22.62 12.38 -3.97
C GLY A 216 22.55 12.61 -2.45
N MET A 217 21.46 13.17 -1.90
CA MET A 217 21.27 13.22 -0.45
C MET A 217 20.97 11.82 0.11
N ARG A 218 21.30 11.62 1.39
CA ARG A 218 20.98 10.38 2.12
C ARG A 218 19.65 10.53 2.85
N VAL A 219 18.72 9.64 2.57
CA VAL A 219 17.49 9.45 3.35
C VAL A 219 17.74 8.34 4.37
N SER A 220 17.27 8.56 5.58
CA SER A 220 17.31 7.60 6.69
C SER A 220 15.89 7.32 7.17
N LEU A 221 15.58 6.06 7.47
CA LEU A 221 14.31 5.68 8.09
C LEU A 221 14.50 4.46 9.01
N ARG A 222 13.56 4.24 9.93
CA ARG A 222 13.51 3.08 10.81
C ARG A 222 12.43 2.13 10.34
N LEU A 223 12.77 0.86 10.17
CA LEU A 223 11.80 -0.21 9.95
C LEU A 223 11.78 -1.17 11.14
N ARG A 224 10.61 -1.70 11.44
CA ARG A 224 10.39 -2.78 12.39
C ARG A 224 9.34 -3.74 11.85
N VAL A 225 9.50 -5.02 12.13
CA VAL A 225 8.48 -6.05 11.89
C VAL A 225 8.14 -6.73 13.22
N PRO A 226 6.94 -7.30 13.40
CA PRO A 226 6.58 -7.97 14.67
C PRO A 226 7.28 -9.32 14.84
N ALA A 227 7.67 -9.97 13.75
CA ALA A 227 8.37 -11.25 13.66
C ALA A 227 9.02 -11.34 12.26
N PRO A 228 9.99 -12.24 12.03
CA PRO A 228 10.57 -12.47 10.70
C PRO A 228 9.50 -12.61 9.63
N GLN A 229 9.53 -11.72 8.63
CA GLN A 229 8.59 -11.70 7.52
C GLN A 229 9.22 -12.32 6.28
N LYS A 230 8.42 -12.98 5.45
CA LYS A 230 8.84 -13.45 4.12
C LYS A 230 8.68 -12.34 3.09
N ALA A 231 9.38 -11.24 3.32
CA ALA A 231 9.46 -10.11 2.42
C ALA A 231 10.79 -9.36 2.55
N SER A 232 11.07 -8.52 1.58
CA SER A 232 12.17 -7.58 1.53
C SER A 232 11.64 -6.21 1.06
N VAL A 233 12.51 -5.20 1.05
CA VAL A 233 12.15 -3.85 0.62
C VAL A 233 13.14 -3.26 -0.37
N ARG A 234 12.65 -2.33 -1.19
CA ARG A 234 13.45 -1.46 -2.05
C ARG A 234 13.09 0.00 -1.83
N PHE A 235 14.07 0.87 -1.97
CA PHE A 235 13.89 2.31 -1.86
C PHE A 235 13.95 2.95 -3.25
N PHE A 236 13.14 3.98 -3.45
CA PHE A 236 13.08 4.68 -4.73
C PHE A 236 12.74 6.16 -4.56
N ALA A 237 12.99 6.90 -5.63
CA ALA A 237 12.46 8.25 -5.84
C ALA A 237 11.73 8.34 -7.18
N TYR A 238 10.78 9.26 -7.28
CA TYR A 238 10.20 9.68 -8.55
C TYR A 238 10.88 10.94 -9.07
N ASP A 239 11.04 11.00 -10.40
CA ASP A 239 11.43 12.21 -11.11
C ASP A 239 10.21 13.11 -11.43
N SER A 240 10.44 14.22 -12.16
CA SER A 240 9.36 15.17 -12.54
C SER A 240 8.24 14.56 -13.38
N ARG A 241 8.46 13.38 -13.95
CA ARG A 241 7.53 12.66 -14.83
C ARG A 241 6.91 11.45 -14.14
N SER A 242 7.09 11.32 -12.82
CA SER A 242 6.66 10.16 -12.03
C SER A 242 7.27 8.84 -12.49
N GLN A 243 8.46 8.89 -13.11
CA GLN A 243 9.21 7.68 -13.42
C GLN A 243 9.95 7.21 -12.16
N VAL A 244 9.90 5.89 -11.90
CA VAL A 244 10.58 5.29 -10.75
C VAL A 244 12.08 5.18 -11.00
N HIS A 245 12.88 5.66 -10.06
CA HIS A 245 14.33 5.47 -10.02
C HIS A 245 14.71 4.79 -8.70
N TRP A 246 15.40 3.66 -8.79
CA TRP A 246 15.77 2.85 -7.63
C TRP A 246 17.00 3.42 -6.93
N ALA A 247 17.01 3.34 -5.59
CA ALA A 247 18.18 3.68 -4.81
C ALA A 247 19.37 2.77 -5.18
N PRO A 248 20.61 3.29 -5.22
CA PRO A 248 21.80 2.49 -5.52
C PRO A 248 22.01 1.30 -4.58
N GLU A 249 21.54 1.40 -3.34
CA GLU A 249 21.63 0.35 -2.33
C GLU A 249 20.62 -0.79 -2.55
N THR A 250 19.53 -0.54 -3.29
CA THR A 250 18.49 -1.53 -3.62
C THR A 250 18.10 -1.43 -5.10
N PRO A 251 19.01 -1.78 -6.03
CA PRO A 251 18.76 -1.68 -7.47
C PRO A 251 17.73 -2.73 -7.94
N ILE A 252 17.44 -2.79 -9.24
CA ILE A 252 16.62 -3.88 -9.79
C ILE A 252 17.31 -5.23 -9.52
N GLY A 253 16.59 -6.15 -8.86
CA GLY A 253 17.14 -7.44 -8.40
C GLY A 253 17.98 -7.35 -7.12
N GLY A 254 18.11 -6.16 -6.52
CA GLY A 254 18.74 -5.92 -5.22
C GLY A 254 17.72 -5.44 -4.20
N GLU A 255 17.62 -6.15 -3.09
CA GLU A 255 16.62 -5.89 -2.06
C GLU A 255 17.29 -5.81 -0.69
N ALA A 256 16.77 -4.95 0.18
CA ALA A 256 17.18 -4.91 1.57
C ALA A 256 16.30 -5.87 2.39
N ALA A 257 16.94 -6.76 3.15
CA ALA A 257 16.23 -7.64 4.07
C ALA A 257 15.50 -6.82 5.16
N LEU A 258 14.31 -7.29 5.56
CA LEU A 258 13.61 -6.76 6.74
C LEU A 258 14.31 -7.19 8.04
N PRO A 259 14.07 -6.50 9.17
CA PRO A 259 14.64 -6.87 10.47
C PRO A 259 14.18 -8.27 10.90
N GLU A 260 15.03 -9.02 11.59
CA GLU A 260 14.68 -10.40 12.03
C GLU A 260 14.31 -10.50 13.51
N ASP A 261 14.79 -9.59 14.35
CA ASP A 261 14.70 -9.67 15.82
C ASP A 261 13.53 -8.89 16.42
N GLY A 262 12.67 -8.33 15.57
CA GLY A 262 11.55 -7.50 15.97
C GLY A 262 11.95 -6.13 16.54
N GLY A 263 13.22 -5.76 16.47
CA GLY A 263 13.75 -4.45 16.82
C GLY A 263 13.57 -3.42 15.69
N TRP A 264 13.87 -2.16 16.01
CA TRP A 264 13.95 -1.09 15.02
C TRP A 264 15.32 -1.06 14.36
N GLN A 265 15.37 -1.33 13.06
CA GLN A 265 16.59 -1.24 12.27
C GLN A 265 16.62 0.04 11.44
N ARG A 266 17.79 0.67 11.33
CA ARG A 266 18.01 1.83 10.46
C ARG A 266 18.29 1.37 9.04
N TYR A 267 17.66 2.04 8.09
CA TYR A 267 17.97 1.94 6.67
C TYR A 267 18.40 3.32 6.19
N ASP A 268 19.54 3.36 5.53
CA ASP A 268 20.05 4.55 4.89
C ASP A 268 20.21 4.26 3.41
N TRP A 269 19.70 5.16 2.56
CA TRP A 269 19.79 5.01 1.12
C TRP A 269 20.00 6.38 0.46
N THR A 270 20.55 6.35 -0.75
CA THR A 270 20.91 7.56 -1.48
C THR A 270 19.84 7.88 -2.52
N VAL A 271 19.36 9.13 -2.53
CA VAL A 271 18.42 9.59 -3.57
C VAL A 271 19.09 9.45 -4.94
N PRO A 272 18.50 8.69 -5.89
CA PRO A 272 19.10 8.46 -7.19
C PRO A 272 19.19 9.75 -8.01
N GLY A 273 19.97 9.69 -9.10
CA GLY A 273 20.10 10.80 -10.05
C GLY A 273 18.81 11.07 -10.80
N VAL A 274 17.99 12.00 -10.30
CA VAL A 274 16.75 12.49 -10.92
C VAL A 274 16.82 13.99 -11.15
N ASP A 275 15.94 14.54 -12.00
CA ASP A 275 15.89 15.98 -12.25
C ASP A 275 15.28 16.77 -11.09
N VAL A 276 14.26 16.20 -10.45
CA VAL A 276 13.63 16.67 -9.21
C VAL A 276 13.16 15.46 -8.40
N VAL A 277 13.16 15.57 -7.08
CA VAL A 277 12.58 14.54 -6.21
C VAL A 277 11.08 14.81 -6.07
N HIS A 278 10.26 14.16 -6.89
CA HIS A 278 8.81 14.33 -6.89
C HIS A 278 8.11 13.42 -5.86
N ALA A 279 8.72 12.28 -5.56
CA ALA A 279 8.29 11.36 -4.51
C ALA A 279 9.48 10.58 -3.96
N ILE A 280 9.34 10.06 -2.75
CA ILE A 280 10.18 8.97 -2.22
C ILE A 280 9.30 7.88 -1.66
N GLY A 281 9.81 6.65 -1.60
CA GLY A 281 9.04 5.56 -1.05
C GLY A 281 9.80 4.28 -0.78
N VAL A 282 9.03 3.32 -0.28
CA VAL A 282 9.45 1.96 0.03
C VAL A 282 8.54 1.02 -0.74
N GLU A 283 9.11 0.20 -1.60
CA GLU A 283 8.44 -0.92 -2.22
C GLU A 283 8.64 -2.17 -1.36
N ILE A 284 7.59 -2.97 -1.22
CA ILE A 284 7.58 -4.24 -0.50
C ILE A 284 7.57 -5.37 -1.52
N TYR A 285 8.59 -6.23 -1.46
CA TYR A 285 8.66 -7.44 -2.25
C TYR A 285 8.37 -8.65 -1.36
N GLN A 286 7.19 -9.24 -1.53
CA GLN A 286 6.64 -10.29 -0.67
C GLN A 286 6.62 -11.64 -1.39
N TRP A 287 7.16 -12.69 -0.76
CA TRP A 287 7.29 -14.02 -1.38
C TRP A 287 6.15 -15.00 -1.09
N THR A 288 5.23 -14.65 -0.19
CA THR A 288 4.11 -15.50 0.24
C THR A 288 2.77 -14.79 0.08
N GLU A 289 1.66 -15.49 0.25
CA GLU A 289 0.32 -14.86 0.29
C GLU A 289 -0.04 -14.32 1.69
N GLU A 290 0.76 -14.64 2.71
CA GLU A 290 0.52 -14.24 4.10
C GLU A 290 0.68 -12.72 4.28
N PRO A 291 -0.13 -12.06 5.11
CA PRO A 291 0.01 -10.63 5.33
C PRO A 291 1.38 -10.26 5.91
N VAL A 292 2.04 -9.26 5.33
CA VAL A 292 3.30 -8.70 5.82
C VAL A 292 3.01 -7.41 6.56
N ILE A 293 3.48 -7.32 7.81
CA ILE A 293 3.32 -6.12 8.65
C ILE A 293 4.68 -5.45 8.84
N ILE A 294 4.78 -4.19 8.45
CA ILE A 294 5.99 -3.36 8.61
C ILE A 294 5.59 -2.07 9.30
N TYR A 295 6.38 -1.63 10.28
CA TYR A 295 6.26 -0.30 10.87
C TYR A 295 7.40 0.57 10.36
N VAL A 296 7.08 1.80 9.94
CA VAL A 296 8.01 2.83 9.46
C VAL A 296 7.98 4.01 10.40
N ASP A 297 9.15 4.53 10.76
CA ASP A 297 9.26 5.72 11.61
C ASP A 297 10.56 6.50 11.36
N ALA A 298 10.65 7.71 11.93
CA ALA A 298 11.82 8.58 11.94
C ALA A 298 12.47 8.80 10.57
N VAL A 299 11.65 9.12 9.56
CA VAL A 299 12.15 9.43 8.22
C VAL A 299 12.80 10.80 8.23
N SER A 300 14.05 10.88 7.78
CA SER A 300 14.87 12.10 7.79
C SER A 300 15.84 12.15 6.61
N TRP A 301 16.35 13.34 6.30
CA TRP A 301 17.46 13.55 5.36
C TRP A 301 18.32 14.75 5.76
#